data_AF-A0A2N2WB38-F1
#
_entry.id   AF-A0A2N2WB38-F1
#
_cell.length_a   1.000
_cell.length_b   1.000
_cell.length_c   1.000
_cell.angle_alpha   90.00
_cell.angle_beta   90.00
_cell.angle_gamma   90.00
#
_symmetry.space_group_name_H-M   'P 1'
#
loop_
_entity.id
_entity.type
_entity.pdbx_description
1 polymer ?
#
loop_
_entity_poly.entity_id
_entity_poly.type
_entity_poly.pdbx_seq_one_letter_code
_entity_poly.pdbx_strand_id
1 'polypeptide(L)'
;WMNESNESDSVFTISCNQDRLNDLAERYNTNYIAITGVLAERTRRDGYIAVYAALFPPLLPFAIAYALSPKFETLYFFEIYDVTSNKKVYSEIRLIPGRDYKVALSQMIFSTFTQLKGR
;
A
#
# COMPACT_ATOMS: atom_id res chain seq x y z
N TRP A 1 -4.58 -0.65 8.82
CA TRP A 1 -5.88 -0.86 8.13
C TRP A 1 -5.73 -1.58 6.78
N MET A 2 -5.17 -0.97 5.72
CA MET A 2 -5.07 -1.63 4.39
C MET A 2 -4.08 -2.81 4.34
N ASN A 3 -3.04 -2.77 5.16
CA ASN A 3 -2.09 -3.88 5.29
C ASN A 3 -2.67 -5.05 6.13
N GLU A 4 -3.53 -4.72 7.10
CA GLU A 4 -4.20 -5.70 7.97
C GLU A 4 -5.33 -6.42 7.23
N SER A 5 -6.01 -5.75 6.28
CA SER A 5 -7.04 -6.38 5.43
C SER A 5 -6.48 -7.45 4.47
N ASN A 6 -5.16 -7.56 4.32
CA ASN A 6 -4.55 -8.59 3.48
C ASN A 6 -4.22 -9.88 4.25
N GLU A 7 -4.15 -9.82 5.59
CA GLU A 7 -3.94 -11.00 6.45
C GLU A 7 -5.23 -11.75 6.78
N SER A 8 -6.38 -11.07 6.67
CA SER A 8 -7.69 -11.72 6.81
C SER A 8 -8.15 -12.25 5.46
N ASP A 9 -8.15 -13.57 5.29
CA ASP A 9 -8.75 -14.31 4.15
C ASP A 9 -10.26 -14.02 3.92
N SER A 10 -10.85 -13.12 4.70
CA SER A 10 -12.24 -12.69 4.58
C SER A 10 -12.40 -11.70 3.43
N VAL A 11 -12.71 -12.22 2.24
CA VAL A 11 -13.53 -11.59 1.19
C VAL A 11 -13.42 -10.06 1.16
N PHE A 12 -12.39 -9.54 0.50
CA PHE A 12 -12.36 -8.13 0.11
C PHE A 12 -13.37 -7.96 -1.03
N THR A 13 -14.64 -7.75 -0.69
CA THR A 13 -15.63 -7.28 -1.67
C THR A 13 -15.17 -5.92 -2.13
N ILE A 14 -14.75 -5.81 -3.39
CA ILE A 14 -14.62 -4.50 -4.01
C ILE A 14 -16.00 -3.86 -3.81
N SER A 15 -16.10 -2.82 -2.99
CA SER A 15 -17.33 -2.07 -2.73
C SER A 15 -17.85 -1.34 -3.99
N CYS A 16 -17.25 -1.58 -5.15
CA CYS A 16 -17.76 -1.10 -6.43
C CYS A 16 -18.89 -2.02 -6.86
N ASN A 17 -19.97 -1.40 -7.33
CA ASN A 17 -21.14 -2.08 -7.85
C ASN A 17 -20.74 -3.21 -8.81
N GLN A 18 -21.01 -4.47 -8.44
CA GLN A 18 -20.68 -5.66 -9.23
C GLN A 18 -21.28 -5.59 -10.63
N ASP A 19 -22.44 -4.95 -10.78
CA ASP A 19 -23.10 -4.78 -12.08
C ASP A 19 -22.23 -3.98 -13.06
N ARG A 20 -21.49 -2.98 -12.54
CA ARG A 20 -20.55 -2.20 -13.37
C ARG A 20 -19.30 -2.99 -13.73
N LEU A 21 -18.83 -3.85 -12.85
CA LEU A 21 -17.68 -4.72 -13.15
C LEU A 21 -18.05 -5.78 -14.19
N ASN A 22 -19.27 -6.32 -14.11
CA ASN A 22 -19.80 -7.25 -15.10
C ASN A 22 -19.99 -6.58 -16.47
N ASP A 23 -20.56 -5.37 -16.54
CA ASP A 23 -20.69 -4.61 -17.80
C ASP A 23 -19.32 -4.29 -18.43
N LEU A 24 -18.32 -3.96 -17.61
CA LEU A 24 -16.95 -3.75 -18.08
C LEU A 24 -16.31 -5.05 -18.60
N ALA A 25 -16.50 -6.16 -17.89
CA ALA A 25 -15.98 -7.47 -18.29
C ALA A 25 -16.57 -7.91 -19.64
N GLU A 26 -17.88 -7.73 -19.83
CA GLU A 26 -18.57 -8.08 -21.07
C GLU A 26 -18.13 -7.16 -22.23
N ARG A 27 -18.02 -5.85 -21.99
CA ARG A 27 -17.62 -4.88 -23.02
C ARG A 27 -16.20 -5.10 -23.55
N TYR A 28 -15.28 -5.50 -22.68
CA TYR A 28 -13.86 -5.67 -23.03
C TYR A 28 -13.45 -7.15 -23.17
N ASN A 29 -14.41 -8.07 -23.07
CA ASN A 29 -14.21 -9.52 -23.11
C ASN A 29 -13.06 -9.99 -22.21
N THR A 30 -13.05 -9.52 -20.95
CA THR A 30 -12.01 -9.82 -19.97
C THR A 30 -12.62 -10.26 -18.65
N ASN A 31 -12.13 -11.38 -18.13
CA ASN A 31 -12.55 -11.92 -16.83
C ASN A 31 -11.74 -11.34 -15.66
N TYR A 32 -10.64 -10.64 -15.95
CA TYR A 32 -9.72 -10.13 -14.94
C TYR A 32 -9.69 -8.61 -14.93
N ILE A 33 -9.71 -8.05 -13.73
CA ILE A 33 -9.54 -6.62 -13.49
C ILE A 33 -8.38 -6.43 -12.53
N ALA A 34 -7.41 -5.63 -12.95
CA ALA A 34 -6.30 -5.20 -12.10
C ALA A 34 -6.63 -3.83 -11.48
N ILE A 35 -6.55 -3.74 -10.17
CA ILE A 35 -6.68 -2.50 -9.41
C ILE A 35 -5.30 -2.17 -8.84
N THR A 36 -4.83 -0.97 -9.14
CA THR A 36 -3.56 -0.48 -8.60
C THR A 36 -3.72 0.94 -8.08
N GLY A 37 -2.96 1.27 -7.05
CA GLY A 37 -2.96 2.59 -6.49
C GLY A 37 -1.76 2.85 -5.59
N VAL A 38 -1.59 4.14 -5.31
CA VAL A 38 -0.51 4.68 -4.51
C VAL A 38 -1.14 5.61 -3.50
N LEU A 39 -0.91 5.33 -2.21
CA LEU A 39 -1.41 6.15 -1.13
C LEU A 39 -0.23 6.66 -0.30
N ALA A 40 -0.09 7.98 -0.21
CA ALA A 40 0.91 8.61 0.64
C ALA A 40 0.27 8.94 1.99
N GLU A 41 0.79 8.35 3.06
CA GLU A 41 0.36 8.62 4.42
C GLU A 41 1.43 9.40 5.19
N ARG A 42 0.96 10.34 6.01
CA ARG A 42 1.78 11.10 6.94
C ARG A 42 1.59 10.53 8.33
N THR A 43 2.55 9.74 8.79
CA THR A 43 2.49 9.09 10.09
C THR A 43 3.35 9.86 11.10
N ARG A 44 2.86 9.93 12.35
CA ARG A 44 3.64 10.50 13.46
C ARG A 44 4.73 9.50 13.86
N ARG A 45 5.94 10.00 14.15
CA ARG A 45 7.03 9.14 14.65
C ARG A 45 6.76 8.72 16.09
N ASP A 46 7.16 7.49 16.43
CA ASP A 46 7.00 6.95 17.77
C ASP A 46 7.77 7.76 18.83
N GLY A 47 7.18 7.86 20.02
CA GLY A 47 7.67 8.69 21.12
C GLY A 47 8.83 8.10 21.94
N TYR A 48 9.37 6.93 21.58
CA TYR A 48 10.40 6.26 22.39
C TYR A 48 11.68 7.09 22.55
N ILE A 49 12.00 7.93 21.56
CA ILE A 49 13.14 8.86 21.60
C ILE A 49 13.01 9.91 22.70
N ALA A 50 11.78 10.27 23.11
CA ALA A 50 11.56 11.21 24.20
C ALA A 50 12.01 10.65 25.57
N VAL A 51 11.91 9.33 25.78
CA VAL A 51 12.35 8.66 27.02
C VAL A 51 13.87 8.72 27.13
N TYR A 52 14.59 8.43 26.05
CA TYR A 52 16.05 8.51 26.03
C TYR A 52 16.57 9.95 26.19
N ALA A 53 15.85 10.92 25.62
CA ALA A 53 16.20 12.32 25.74
C ALA A 53 16.00 12.88 27.16
N ALA A 54 15.07 12.31 27.94
CA ALA A 54 14.89 12.69 29.35
C ALA A 54 16.08 12.26 30.23
N LEU A 55 16.78 11.19 29.87
CA LEU A 55 17.98 10.72 30.59
C LEU A 55 19.22 11.60 30.33
N PHE A 56 19.25 12.28 29.18
CA PHE A 56 20.34 13.16 28.75
C PHE A 56 19.78 14.51 28.28
N PRO A 57 19.63 15.49 29.20
CA PRO A 57 19.04 16.80 28.90
C PRO A 57 19.61 17.54 27.68
N PRO A 58 20.91 17.45 27.33
CA PRO A 58 21.46 18.09 26.14
C PRO A 58 20.87 17.57 24.82
N LEU A 59 20.33 16.34 24.80
CA LEU A 59 19.72 15.72 23.62
C LEU A 59 18.24 16.10 23.44
N LEU A 60 17.61 16.76 24.43
CA LEU A 60 16.22 17.19 24.37
C LEU A 60 15.86 18.04 23.14
N PRO A 61 16.60 19.10 22.76
CA PRO A 61 16.22 19.91 21.60
C PRO A 61 16.20 19.08 20.29
N PHE A 62 17.13 18.13 20.14
CA PHE A 62 17.17 17.23 18.97
C PHE A 62 16.01 16.23 18.98
N ALA A 63 15.68 15.67 20.14
CA ALA A 63 14.57 14.75 20.30
C ALA A 63 13.22 15.41 20.00
N ILE A 64 13.02 16.66 20.45
CA ILE A 64 11.81 17.44 20.16
C ILE A 64 11.69 17.70 18.65
N ALA A 65 12.77 18.18 18.01
CA ALA A 65 12.79 18.41 16.57
C ALA A 65 12.52 17.12 15.78
N TYR A 66 13.08 16.00 16.23
CA TYR A 66 12.87 14.69 15.63
C TYR A 66 11.43 14.19 15.78
N ALA A 67 10.82 14.38 16.95
CA ALA A 67 9.44 13.98 17.24
C ALA A 67 8.39 14.83 16.50
N LEU A 68 8.69 16.11 16.26
CA LEU A 68 7.85 17.02 15.47
C LEU A 68 7.98 16.76 13.96
N SER A 69 9.10 16.17 13.51
CA SER A 69 9.32 15.87 12.11
C SER A 69 8.42 14.71 11.64
N PRO A 70 7.57 14.92 10.60
CA PRO A 70 6.69 13.88 10.11
C PRO A 70 7.44 12.77 9.39
N LYS A 71 6.95 11.53 9.49
CA LYS A 71 7.39 10.42 8.66
C LYS A 71 6.43 10.29 7.48
N PHE A 72 6.99 10.26 6.27
CA PHE A 72 6.22 9.98 5.07
C PHE A 72 6.39 8.50 4.71
N GLU A 73 5.28 7.81 4.58
CA GLU A 73 5.22 6.43 4.11
C GLU A 73 4.31 6.37 2.90
N THR A 74 4.70 5.60 1.89
CA THR A 74 3.91 5.43 0.67
C THR A 74 3.51 3.97 0.55
N LEU A 75 2.22 3.71 0.56
CA LEU A 75 1.65 2.40 0.30
C LEU A 75 1.46 2.23 -1.20
N TYR A 76 2.07 1.20 -1.77
CA TYR A 76 1.75 0.72 -3.11
C TYR A 76 0.90 -0.54 -2.99
N PHE A 77 -0.23 -0.59 -3.69
CA PHE A 77 -1.03 -1.79 -3.79
C PHE A 77 -1.32 -2.12 -5.25
N PHE A 78 -1.30 -3.42 -5.54
CA PHE A 78 -1.63 -4.00 -6.82
C PHE A 78 -2.39 -5.29 -6.59
N GLU A 79 -3.60 -5.38 -7.11
CA GLU A 79 -4.50 -6.50 -6.89
C GLU A 79 -5.17 -6.91 -8.19
N ILE A 80 -5.30 -8.21 -8.43
CA ILE A 80 -6.02 -8.76 -9.58
C ILE A 80 -7.22 -9.54 -9.06
N TYR A 81 -8.37 -9.23 -9.63
CA TYR A 81 -9.64 -9.85 -9.31
C TYR A 81 -10.19 -10.57 -10.52
N ASP A 82 -10.70 -11.78 -10.29
CA ASP A 82 -11.55 -12.48 -11.23
C ASP A 82 -13.00 -12.03 -11.00
N VAL A 83 -13.57 -11.38 -12.02
CA VAL A 83 -14.93 -10.83 -11.98
C VAL A 83 -15.97 -11.93 -11.92
N THR A 84 -15.70 -13.08 -12.56
CA THR A 84 -16.64 -14.20 -12.65
C THR A 84 -16.67 -15.03 -11.37
N SER A 85 -15.50 -15.27 -10.77
CA SER A 85 -15.40 -16.04 -9.52
C SER A 85 -15.54 -15.16 -8.28
N ASN A 86 -15.51 -13.83 -8.43
CA ASN A 86 -15.43 -12.86 -7.31
C ASN A 86 -14.31 -13.19 -6.32
N LYS A 87 -13.15 -13.63 -6.85
CA LYS A 87 -11.99 -14.04 -6.06
C LYS A 87 -10.78 -13.18 -6.40
N LYS A 88 -9.98 -12.90 -5.37
CA LYS A 88 -8.67 -12.27 -5.51
C LYS A 88 -7.69 -13.31 -6.05
N VAL A 89 -7.13 -13.06 -7.23
CA VAL A 89 -6.16 -13.95 -7.90
C VAL A 89 -4.74 -13.57 -7.52
N TYR A 90 -4.49 -12.27 -7.32
CA TYR A 90 -3.17 -11.76 -6.97
C TYR A 90 -3.28 -10.54 -6.07
N SER A 91 -2.37 -10.41 -5.11
CA SER A 91 -2.23 -9.23 -4.28
C SER A 91 -0.78 -8.98 -3.95
N GLU A 92 -0.34 -7.76 -4.19
CA GLU A 92 0.94 -7.26 -3.71
C GLU A 92 0.71 -5.89 -3.07
N ILE A 93 0.95 -5.81 -1.77
CA ILE A 93 0.88 -4.58 -1.00
C ILE A 93 2.25 -4.39 -0.35
N ARG A 94 2.88 -3.24 -0.56
CA ARG A 94 4.12 -2.89 0.14
C ARG A 94 4.12 -1.47 0.64
N LEU A 95 4.75 -1.31 1.80
CA LEU A 95 5.06 -0.03 2.41
C LEU A 95 6.46 0.42 1.97
N ILE A 96 6.52 1.61 1.38
CA ILE A 96 7.75 2.22 0.89
C ILE A 96 8.09 3.41 1.80
N PRO A 97 9.29 3.46 2.40
CA PRO A 97 9.73 4.63 3.15
C PRO A 97 9.93 5.83 2.22
N GLY A 98 9.48 7.01 2.63
CA GLY A 98 9.31 8.18 1.76
C GLY A 98 10.59 8.79 1.16
N ARG A 99 11.79 8.36 1.55
CA ARG A 99 13.04 8.98 1.03
C ARG A 99 13.26 8.69 -0.45
N ASP A 100 13.00 7.45 -0.87
CA ASP A 100 13.33 6.94 -2.22
C ASP A 100 12.09 6.38 -2.92
N TYR A 101 10.91 6.93 -2.60
CA TYR A 101 9.63 6.35 -3.02
C TYR A 101 9.46 6.28 -4.53
N LYS A 102 9.95 7.28 -5.29
CA LYS A 102 9.80 7.31 -6.76
C LYS A 102 10.49 6.12 -7.42
N VAL A 103 11.74 5.87 -7.05
CA VAL A 103 12.55 4.79 -7.64
C VAL A 103 12.00 3.43 -7.23
N ALA A 104 11.70 3.26 -5.95
CA ALA A 104 11.13 2.02 -5.42
C ALA A 104 9.78 1.70 -6.08
N LEU A 105 8.91 2.70 -6.25
CA LEU A 105 7.60 2.53 -6.87
C LEU A 105 7.71 2.15 -8.36
N SER A 106 8.59 2.81 -9.11
CA SER A 106 8.83 2.43 -10.52
C SER A 106 9.38 1.01 -10.65
N GLN A 107 10.30 0.61 -9.76
CA GLN A 107 10.82 -0.76 -9.73
C GLN A 107 9.74 -1.77 -9.39
N MET A 108 8.87 -1.46 -8.44
CA MET A 108 7.75 -2.31 -8.06
C MET A 108 6.79 -2.51 -9.22
N ILE A 109 6.29 -1.42 -9.81
CA ILE A 109 5.41 -1.47 -10.98
C ILE A 109 6.02 -2.34 -12.09
N PHE A 110 7.30 -2.09 -12.41
CA PHE A 110 8.01 -2.85 -13.43
C PHE A 110 8.11 -4.34 -13.07
N SER A 111 8.44 -4.67 -11.82
CA SER A 111 8.54 -6.06 -11.36
C SER A 111 7.20 -6.79 -11.41
N THR A 112 6.11 -6.13 -11.00
CA THR A 112 4.77 -6.71 -11.00
C THR A 112 4.31 -6.99 -12.43
N PHE A 113 4.49 -6.04 -13.36
CA PHE A 113 4.18 -6.29 -14.77
C PHE A 113 5.06 -7.36 -15.41
N THR A 114 6.34 -7.43 -15.03
CA THR A 114 7.25 -8.47 -15.53
C THR A 114 6.85 -9.85 -15.01
N GLN A 115 6.45 -9.97 -13.74
CA GLN A 115 5.93 -11.22 -13.18
C GLN A 115 4.64 -11.66 -13.86
N LEU A 116 3.75 -10.72 -14.19
CA LEU A 116 2.51 -11.03 -14.91
C LEU A 116 2.76 -11.48 -16.35
N LYS A 117 3.77 -10.92 -17.01
CA LYS A 117 4.16 -11.34 -18.37
C LYS A 117 4.84 -12.71 -18.39
N GLY A 118 5.59 -13.04 -17.34
CA GLY A 118 6.34 -14.30 -17.25
C GLY A 118 5.51 -15.50 -16.78
N ARG A 119 4.28 -15.28 -16.32
CA ARG A 119 3.28 -16.31 -16.00
C ARG A 119 2.34 -16.53 -17.17
#